data_AF-F5J1A1-F1
#
_entry.id   AF-F5J1A1-F1
#
_cell.length_a   1.000
_cell.length_b   1.000
_cell.length_c   1.000
_cell.angle_alpha   90.00
_cell.angle_beta   90.00
_cell.angle_gamma   90.00
#
_symmetry.space_group_name_H-M   'P 1'
#
loop_
_entity.id
_entity.type
_entity.pdbx_description
1 polymer ?
#
loop_
_entity_poly.entity_id
_entity_poly.type
_entity_poly.pdbx_seq_one_letter_code
_entity_poly.pdbx_strand_id
1 'polypeptide(L)'
;MKTIIKTASVKVMLSYDYSHFEASMSLENESGLTMEEIDDARKKCQRLADKAVGQYKKAKEMASQRSHGEYRMRNFEDQCKYIQSKDEQDRTVEEIAMLKQYEDENWQAQFEYPYDYDDDDDYGL
;
A
#
# COMPACT_ATOMS: atom_id res chain seq x y z
N MET A 1 15.18 51.66 -1.09
CA MET A 1 14.85 50.48 -1.91
C MET A 1 14.26 49.44 -0.96
N LYS A 2 13.06 48.91 -1.22
CA LYS A 2 12.46 47.87 -0.37
C LYS A 2 12.95 46.51 -0.88
N THR A 3 13.54 45.69 -0.01
CA THR A 3 13.93 44.33 -0.35
C THR A 3 12.68 43.49 -0.59
N ILE A 4 12.65 42.72 -1.67
CA ILE A 4 11.59 41.77 -2.00
C ILE A 4 12.19 40.38 -2.17
N ILE A 5 11.43 39.35 -1.79
CA ILE A 5 11.81 37.95 -2.01
C ILE A 5 11.30 37.55 -3.38
N LYS A 6 12.16 37.36 -4.37
CA LYS A 6 11.71 36.97 -5.73
C LYS A 6 11.60 35.46 -5.92
N THR A 7 12.34 34.70 -5.12
CA THR A 7 12.46 33.25 -5.25
C THR A 7 12.41 32.61 -3.87
N ALA A 8 11.75 31.46 -3.77
CA ALA A 8 11.77 30.62 -2.58
C ALA A 8 11.83 29.15 -2.97
N SER A 9 12.50 28.34 -2.15
CA SER A 9 12.46 26.89 -2.25
C SER A 9 11.91 26.32 -0.96
N VAL A 10 10.92 25.44 -1.08
CA VAL A 10 10.25 24.79 0.03
C VAL A 10 10.49 23.30 -0.11
N LYS A 11 10.94 22.67 0.98
CA LYS A 11 11.17 21.23 1.06
C LYS A 11 10.53 20.72 2.34
N VAL A 12 9.73 19.68 2.22
CA VAL A 12 9.19 18.93 3.35
C VAL A 12 9.70 17.51 3.25
N MET A 13 10.24 17.01 4.36
CA MET A 13 10.74 15.64 4.48
C MET A 13 10.10 14.98 5.69
N LEU A 14 9.49 13.82 5.47
CA LEU A 14 8.95 12.96 6.52
C LEU A 14 9.79 11.70 6.59
N SER A 15 10.03 11.24 7.81
CA SER A 15 10.73 9.97 8.05
C SER A 15 9.76 8.99 8.67
N TYR A 16 9.61 7.82 8.05
CA TYR A 16 8.77 6.75 8.55
C TYR A 16 9.41 5.41 8.21
N ASP A 17 9.49 4.51 9.20
CA ASP A 17 9.95 3.14 9.00
C ASP A 17 11.31 3.04 8.26
N TYR A 18 12.29 3.84 8.73
CA TYR A 18 13.64 3.94 8.14
C TYR A 18 13.69 4.41 6.67
N SER A 19 12.58 4.91 6.14
CA SER A 19 12.48 5.52 4.81
C SER A 19 12.27 7.03 4.92
N HIS A 20 12.72 7.77 3.91
CA HIS A 20 12.53 9.22 3.79
C HIS A 20 11.63 9.54 2.60
N PHE A 21 10.60 10.35 2.85
CA PHE A 21 9.64 10.82 1.85
C PHE A 21 9.79 12.32 1.74
N GLU A 22 10.11 12.79 0.54
CA GLU A 22 10.42 14.19 0.30
C GLU A 22 9.54 14.76 -0.80
N ALA A 23 9.02 15.96 -0.56
CA ALA A 23 8.44 16.80 -1.59
C ALA A 23 9.09 18.18 -1.55
N SER A 24 9.41 18.71 -2.73
CA SER A 24 10.00 20.04 -2.86
C SER A 24 9.33 20.85 -3.95
N MET A 25 9.19 22.15 -3.73
CA MET A 25 8.66 23.12 -4.69
C MET A 25 9.56 24.35 -4.73
N SER A 26 9.74 24.89 -5.92
CA SER A 26 10.40 26.17 -6.14
C SER A 26 9.36 27.18 -6.62
N LEU A 27 9.43 28.39 -6.06
CA LEU A 27 8.54 29.51 -6.34
C LEU A 27 9.37 30.64 -6.94
N GLU A 28 8.86 31.25 -8.00
CA GLU A 28 9.49 32.38 -8.67
C GLU A 28 8.44 33.46 -8.98
N ASN A 29 8.67 34.69 -8.52
CA ASN A 29 7.83 35.84 -8.81
C ASN A 29 8.68 37.13 -8.82
N GLU A 30 8.86 37.72 -9.99
CA GLU A 30 9.63 38.97 -10.18
C GLU A 30 9.07 40.16 -9.39
N SER A 31 7.77 40.16 -9.10
CA SER A 31 7.09 41.20 -8.31
C SER A 31 7.24 41.00 -6.80
N GLY A 32 7.77 39.85 -6.37
CA GLY A 32 7.93 39.47 -4.99
C GLY A 32 6.92 38.42 -4.53
N LEU A 33 7.39 37.48 -3.72
CA LEU A 33 6.62 36.46 -3.03
C LEU A 33 6.16 36.96 -1.67
N THR A 34 4.94 36.63 -1.33
CA THR A 34 4.37 36.80 0.01
C THR A 34 4.67 35.58 0.88
N MET A 35 4.61 35.77 2.21
CA MET A 35 4.73 34.65 3.14
C MET A 35 3.58 33.65 3.02
N GLU A 36 2.40 34.11 2.58
CA GLU A 36 1.25 33.26 2.35
C GLU A 36 1.48 32.30 1.18
N GLU A 37 2.03 32.77 0.06
CA GLU A 37 2.41 31.91 -1.08
C GLU A 37 3.45 30.86 -0.70
N ILE A 38 4.43 31.23 0.13
CA ILE A 38 5.46 30.30 0.62
C ILE A 38 4.85 29.25 1.57
N ASP A 39 3.94 29.66 2.47
CA ASP A 39 3.26 28.73 3.37
C ASP A 39 2.29 27.79 2.63
N ASP A 40 1.62 28.28 1.58
CA ASP A 40 0.78 27.44 0.72
C ASP A 40 1.61 26.36 0.01
N ALA A 41 2.77 26.73 -0.56
CA ALA A 41 3.69 25.76 -1.15
C ALA A 41 4.20 24.74 -0.11
N ARG A 42 4.44 25.17 1.14
CA ARG A 42 4.80 24.26 2.25
C ARG A 42 3.67 23.29 2.56
N LYS A 43 2.42 23.75 2.63
CA LYS A 43 1.24 22.88 2.83
C LYS A 43 1.07 21.89 1.70
N LYS A 44 1.29 22.30 0.45
CA LYS A 44 1.26 21.40 -0.72
C LYS A 44 2.35 20.33 -0.64
N CYS A 45 3.59 20.70 -0.35
CA CYS A 45 4.68 19.74 -0.14
C CYS A 45 4.34 18.77 1.01
N GLN A 46 3.78 19.26 2.11
CA GLN A 46 3.34 18.43 3.23
C GLN A 46 2.30 17.39 2.81
N ARG A 47 1.24 17.80 2.10
CA ARG A 47 0.20 16.88 1.60
C ARG A 47 0.78 15.79 0.68
N LEU A 48 1.72 16.15 -0.19
CA LEU A 48 2.39 15.19 -1.07
C LEU A 48 3.22 14.17 -0.29
N ALA A 49 4.01 14.65 0.69
CA ALA A 49 4.80 13.78 1.55
C ALA A 49 3.91 12.86 2.41
N ASP A 50 2.79 13.38 2.94
CA ASP A 50 1.81 12.60 3.70
C ASP A 50 1.14 11.52 2.83
N LYS A 51 0.76 11.85 1.58
CA LYS A 51 0.20 10.88 0.61
C LYS A 51 1.21 9.77 0.33
N ALA A 52 2.48 10.10 0.12
CA ALA A 52 3.53 9.11 -0.12
C ALA A 52 3.75 8.18 1.09
N VAL A 53 3.74 8.71 2.32
CA VAL A 53 3.79 7.89 3.54
C VAL A 53 2.56 6.98 3.66
N GLY A 54 1.37 7.50 3.34
CA GLY A 54 0.13 6.72 3.34
C GLY A 54 0.20 5.53 2.38
N GLN A 55 0.61 5.79 1.14
CA GLN A 55 0.81 4.76 0.13
C GLN A 55 1.85 3.71 0.55
N TYR A 56 2.96 4.14 1.17
CA TYR A 56 3.96 3.22 1.69
C TYR A 56 3.41 2.28 2.79
N LYS A 57 2.62 2.82 3.73
CA LYS A 57 2.02 2.01 4.80
C LYS A 57 1.11 0.92 4.22
N LYS A 58 0.26 1.29 3.27
CA LYS A 58 -0.63 0.35 2.58
C LYS A 58 0.17 -0.68 1.79
N ALA A 59 1.19 -0.26 1.05
CA ALA A 59 2.11 -1.15 0.35
C ALA A 59 2.72 -2.21 1.28
N LYS A 60 3.17 -1.80 2.47
CA LYS A 60 3.76 -2.70 3.47
C LYS A 60 2.73 -3.67 4.06
N GLU A 61 1.54 -3.18 4.40
CA GLU A 61 0.46 -4.02 4.90
C GLU A 61 0.09 -5.10 3.88
N MET A 62 -0.06 -4.72 2.63
CA MET A 62 -0.39 -5.67 1.56
C MET A 62 0.72 -6.68 1.29
N ALA A 63 1.98 -6.26 1.32
CA ALA A 63 3.09 -7.20 1.19
C ALA A 63 3.03 -8.27 2.31
N SER A 64 2.68 -7.85 3.53
CA SER A 64 2.44 -8.77 4.64
C SER A 64 1.24 -9.68 4.39
N GLN A 65 0.12 -9.15 3.89
CA GLN A 65 -1.08 -9.94 3.60
C GLN A 65 -0.85 -10.95 2.46
N ARG A 66 -0.13 -10.56 1.40
CA ARG A 66 0.27 -11.47 0.30
C ARG A 66 1.16 -12.60 0.81
N SER A 67 2.18 -12.28 1.61
CA SER A 67 3.04 -13.31 2.22
C SER A 67 2.23 -14.27 3.12
N HIS A 68 1.28 -13.73 3.87
CA HIS A 68 0.38 -14.57 4.69
C HIS A 68 -0.58 -15.41 3.82
N GLY A 69 -1.08 -14.86 2.71
CA GLY A 69 -1.87 -15.57 1.71
C GLY A 69 -1.13 -16.75 1.10
N GLU A 70 0.12 -16.55 0.67
CA GLU A 70 1.00 -17.61 0.14
C GLU A 70 1.21 -18.74 1.16
N TYR A 71 1.45 -18.39 2.43
CA TYR A 71 1.58 -19.38 3.50
C TYR A 71 0.29 -20.19 3.68
N ARG A 72 -0.87 -19.52 3.75
CA ARG A 72 -2.17 -20.19 3.89
C ARG A 72 -2.49 -21.09 2.70
N MET A 73 -2.18 -20.64 1.49
CA MET A 73 -2.36 -21.41 0.26
C MET A 73 -1.54 -22.70 0.28
N ARG A 74 -0.24 -22.62 0.62
CA ARG A 74 0.62 -23.81 0.74
C ARG A 74 0.12 -24.78 1.81
N ASN A 75 -0.25 -24.25 2.98
CA ASN A 75 -0.77 -25.08 4.06
C ASN A 75 -2.11 -25.76 3.68
N PHE A 76 -2.99 -25.08 2.96
CA PHE A 76 -4.22 -25.66 2.42
C PHE A 76 -3.91 -26.78 1.41
N GLU A 77 -3.00 -26.52 0.47
CA GLU A 77 -2.57 -27.51 -0.52
C GLU A 77 -1.96 -28.76 0.14
N ASP A 78 -1.08 -28.59 1.14
CA ASP A 78 -0.46 -29.68 1.88
C ASP A 78 -1.49 -30.50 2.66
N GLN A 79 -2.50 -29.84 3.26
CA GLN A 79 -3.61 -30.51 3.92
C GLN A 79 -4.45 -31.33 2.92
N CYS A 80 -4.79 -30.77 1.76
CA CYS A 80 -5.52 -31.49 0.73
C CYS A 80 -4.75 -32.71 0.22
N LYS A 81 -3.43 -32.58 -0.03
CA LYS A 81 -2.56 -33.72 -0.42
C LYS A 81 -2.51 -34.80 0.66
N TYR A 82 -2.43 -34.39 1.93
CA TYR A 82 -2.48 -35.34 3.05
C TYR A 82 -3.83 -36.07 3.11
N ILE A 83 -4.95 -35.36 2.96
CA ILE A 83 -6.28 -35.97 2.94
C ILE A 83 -6.44 -36.93 1.75
N GLN A 84 -5.92 -36.58 0.56
CA GLN A 84 -5.92 -37.46 -0.62
C GLN A 84 -5.17 -38.78 -0.38
N SER A 85 -4.15 -38.77 0.50
CA SER A 85 -3.40 -39.99 0.85
C SER A 85 -4.13 -40.92 1.82
N LYS A 86 -5.20 -40.44 2.47
CA LYS A 86 -6.07 -41.26 3.32
C LYS A 86 -7.01 -42.11 2.47
N ASP A 87 -7.41 -43.27 3.01
CA ASP A 87 -8.53 -44.04 2.47
C ASP A 87 -9.81 -43.20 2.52
N GLU A 88 -10.68 -43.33 1.52
CA GLU A 88 -11.93 -42.58 1.44
C GLU A 88 -12.84 -42.82 2.67
N GLN A 89 -12.80 -44.02 3.24
CA GLN A 89 -13.61 -44.38 4.40
C GLN A 89 -13.14 -43.71 5.69
N ASP A 90 -11.89 -43.27 5.73
CA ASP A 90 -11.26 -42.62 6.88
C ASP A 90 -11.33 -41.08 6.82
N ARG A 91 -11.89 -40.52 5.72
CA ARG A 91 -12.03 -39.07 5.54
C ARG A 91 -13.23 -38.55 6.29
N THR A 92 -13.06 -37.43 6.99
CA THR A 92 -14.19 -36.75 7.62
C THR A 92 -15.03 -35.98 6.59
N VAL A 93 -16.23 -35.55 6.99
CA VAL A 93 -17.11 -34.74 6.13
C VAL A 93 -16.45 -33.40 5.78
N GLU A 94 -15.72 -32.80 6.72
CA GLU A 94 -14.96 -31.57 6.52
C GLU A 94 -13.82 -31.77 5.52
N GLU A 95 -13.13 -32.91 5.60
CA GLU A 95 -12.04 -33.26 4.70
C GLU A 95 -12.53 -33.48 3.26
N ILE A 96 -13.69 -34.12 3.09
CA ILE A 96 -14.35 -34.28 1.79
C ILE A 96 -14.75 -32.91 1.22
N ALA A 97 -15.27 -32.00 2.05
CA ALA A 97 -15.61 -30.65 1.63
C ALA A 97 -14.37 -29.85 1.20
N MET A 98 -13.25 -29.99 1.91
CA MET A 98 -11.97 -29.37 1.55
C MET A 98 -11.43 -29.89 0.22
N LEU A 99 -11.51 -31.21 -0.04
CA LEU A 99 -11.11 -31.77 -1.33
C LEU A 99 -12.00 -31.26 -2.47
N LYS A 100 -13.31 -31.21 -2.26
CA LYS A 100 -14.24 -30.65 -3.25
C LYS A 100 -13.92 -29.19 -3.57
N GLN A 101 -13.51 -28.42 -2.57
CA GLN A 101 -13.05 -27.06 -2.76
C GLN A 101 -11.72 -27.00 -3.52
N TYR A 102 -10.77 -27.90 -3.23
CA TYR A 102 -9.47 -27.98 -3.91
C TYR A 102 -9.57 -28.43 -5.38
N GLU A 103 -10.60 -29.22 -5.71
CA GLU A 103 -10.91 -29.63 -7.09
C GLU A 103 -11.52 -28.51 -7.94
N ASP A 104 -11.98 -27.42 -7.33
CA ASP A 104 -12.43 -26.22 -8.04
C ASP A 104 -11.21 -25.45 -8.57
N GLU A 105 -11.12 -25.24 -9.89
CA GLU A 105 -9.99 -24.57 -10.56
C GLU A 105 -9.69 -23.16 -10.01
N ASN A 106 -10.62 -22.55 -9.25
CA ASN A 106 -10.48 -21.22 -8.69
C ASN A 106 -10.21 -21.19 -7.17
N TRP A 107 -9.87 -22.32 -6.54
CA TRP A 107 -9.65 -22.37 -5.08
C TRP A 107 -8.53 -21.45 -4.59
N GLN A 108 -7.57 -21.11 -5.46
CA GLN A 108 -6.46 -20.21 -5.14
C GLN A 108 -6.91 -18.76 -4.96
N ALA A 109 -7.96 -18.33 -5.67
CA ALA A 109 -8.46 -16.96 -5.63
C ALA A 109 -8.94 -16.52 -4.23
N GLN A 110 -9.32 -17.46 -3.36
CA GLN A 110 -9.69 -17.14 -1.97
C GLN A 110 -8.51 -16.60 -1.14
N PHE A 111 -7.27 -16.82 -1.61
CA PHE A 111 -6.04 -16.36 -0.97
C PHE A 111 -5.41 -15.17 -1.67
N GLU A 112 -5.92 -14.78 -2.85
CA GLU A 112 -5.47 -13.61 -3.57
C GLU A 112 -5.94 -12.33 -2.88
N TYR A 113 -5.05 -11.33 -2.84
CA TYR A 113 -5.36 -9.98 -2.38
C TYR A 113 -5.12 -9.01 -3.54
N PRO A 114 -6.10 -8.84 -4.45
CA PRO A 114 -6.02 -7.85 -5.50
C PRO A 114 -6.08 -6.47 -4.85
N TYR A 115 -5.03 -5.69 -5.02
CA TYR A 115 -5.06 -4.29 -4.64
C TYR A 115 -4.52 -3.48 -5.79
N ASP A 116 -5.30 -2.48 -6.15
CA ASP A 116 -4.97 -1.47 -7.12
C ASP A 116 -4.44 -0.23 -6.39
N TYR A 117 -3.30 0.27 -6.83
CA TYR A 117 -2.67 1.48 -6.29
C TYR A 117 -3.53 2.73 -6.54
N ASP A 118 -4.42 2.68 -7.53
CA ASP A 118 -5.19 3.83 -8.02
C ASP A 118 -6.46 4.14 -7.21
N ASP A 119 -6.95 3.22 -6.37
CA ASP A 119 -8.25 3.36 -5.69
C ASP A 119 -8.21 4.09 -4.33
N ASP A 120 -7.04 4.60 -3.92
CA ASP A 120 -6.84 5.27 -2.63
C ASP A 120 -6.79 6.80 -2.72
N ASP A 121 -7.81 7.35 -3.39
CA ASP A 121 -8.06 8.78 -3.56
C ASP A 121 -8.76 9.45 -2.36
N ASP A 122 -8.57 8.96 -1.13
CA ASP A 122 -9.03 9.66 0.09
C ASP A 122 -8.13 10.86 0.48
N TYR A 123 -7.08 11.10 -0.30
CA TYR A 123 -6.31 12.34 -0.24
C TYR A 123 -6.89 13.33 -1.23
N GLY A 124 -8.04 13.92 -0.91
CA GLY A 124 -8.62 15.03 -1.68
C GLY A 124 -7.59 16.13 -1.88
N LEU A 125 -6.98 16.15 -3.08
CA LEU A 125 -6.02 17.17 -3.50
C LEU A 125 -6.76 18.44 -3.93
#